data_AF-A0A2U3Z6S6-F1
#
_entry.id   AF-A0A2U3Z6S6-F1
#
_cell.length_a   1.000
_cell.length_b   1.000
_cell.length_c   1.000
_cell.angle_alpha   90.00
_cell.angle_beta   90.00
_cell.angle_gamma   90.00
#
_symmetry.space_group_name_H-M   'P 1'
#
loop_
_entity.id
_entity.type
_entity.pdbx_description
1 polymer ?
#
loop_
_entity_poly.entity_id
_entity_poly.type
_entity_poly.pdbx_seq_one_letter_code
_entity_poly.pdbx_strand_id
1 'polypeptide(L)'
;MPMIGDCVFVHYTGWLLDGTKFDSSLDRKDKFCFDLGKGEVIKAWDIAVATMKVGEVCHITCKPEYAYGSAGSPPKIPPNATLVFEVELFEFRGEDLTEEEDGGIIRRIRTRGEGYARPNEGAIVEVGLQGYYKDQMFDRRELHFEVGEGESLDLPCGLEKAIQRMEKGEHSVVYLKPSYAFGNVGKEKFQIPPNAELKYEIHLKSFEKAKDSWEMNSEEKLEQSTIVKERGTVYFREGKYKQALLQYKKIVSWLEYESSFSNEDVQKAQGLRLASHLNLAMCHLKLQAFSAAIESCNKALELDSNNEKGLFRRGEAHLAVNDFDLARADFQKVLQLYPSNKAAKAQLAVCQQRIRKQLAREKKLYANMFERLAEEESKVRLGTGNDGDRPRKRCCLVPAPDPAVVAFRLWLCMPLLDTRRCPCPWSNNTYVPLAKTPVRATGPL
;
A
#
# COMPACT_ATOMS: atom_id res chain seq x y z
N MET A 1 26.98 25.34 -11.96
CA MET A 1 27.66 24.44 -12.91
C MET A 1 26.80 23.18 -13.03
N PRO A 2 26.67 22.64 -14.25
CA PRO A 2 25.96 21.38 -14.46
C PRO A 2 26.75 20.22 -13.83
N MET A 3 26.02 19.15 -13.51
CA MET A 3 26.53 17.94 -12.88
C MET A 3 26.23 16.73 -13.77
N ILE A 4 26.84 15.59 -13.47
CA ILE A 4 26.60 14.35 -14.20
C ILE A 4 25.09 14.04 -14.16
N GLY A 5 24.53 13.71 -15.32
CA GLY A 5 23.11 13.39 -15.50
C GLY A 5 22.18 14.59 -15.67
N ASP A 6 22.65 15.83 -15.54
CA ASP A 6 21.82 16.99 -15.86
C ASP A 6 21.58 17.06 -17.40
N CYS A 7 20.36 17.36 -17.85
CA CYS A 7 20.13 17.79 -19.25
C CYS A 7 20.60 19.24 -19.36
N VAL A 8 21.59 19.47 -20.22
CA VAL A 8 22.17 20.78 -20.48
C VAL A 8 21.65 21.32 -21.81
N PHE A 9 21.34 22.61 -21.88
CA PHE A 9 20.85 23.28 -23.09
C PHE A 9 21.92 24.23 -23.61
N VAL A 10 22.44 23.98 -24.80
CA VAL A 10 23.53 24.77 -25.38
C VAL A 10 23.22 25.25 -26.79
N HIS A 11 23.82 26.38 -27.17
CA HIS A 11 24.16 26.60 -28.57
C HIS A 11 25.64 26.32 -28.78
N TYR A 12 25.97 25.91 -30.00
CA TYR A 12 27.33 25.69 -30.44
C TYR A 12 27.50 25.93 -31.93
N THR A 13 28.76 26.17 -32.30
CA THR A 13 29.28 26.02 -33.65
C THR A 13 30.62 25.28 -33.61
N GLY A 14 30.86 24.38 -34.57
CA GLY A 14 32.06 23.56 -34.67
C GLY A 14 32.80 23.76 -35.99
N TRP A 15 34.13 23.86 -35.90
CA TRP A 15 35.05 24.06 -37.01
C TRP A 15 36.22 23.07 -36.98
N LEU A 16 36.72 22.72 -38.17
CA LEU A 16 38.04 22.12 -38.33
C LEU A 16 39.13 23.19 -38.09
N LEU A 17 40.37 22.77 -37.84
CA LEU A 17 41.50 23.69 -37.65
C LEU A 17 41.76 24.62 -38.85
N ASP A 18 41.35 24.23 -40.05
CA ASP A 18 41.46 25.05 -41.26
C ASP A 18 40.37 26.14 -41.36
N GLY A 19 39.45 26.21 -40.38
CA GLY A 19 38.34 27.16 -40.33
C GLY A 19 37.06 26.66 -41.01
N THR A 20 37.04 25.44 -41.57
CA THR A 20 35.84 24.87 -42.19
C THR A 20 34.79 24.57 -41.12
N LYS A 21 33.65 25.29 -41.16
CA LYS A 21 32.49 25.00 -40.30
C LYS A 21 31.85 23.68 -40.74
N PHE A 22 31.77 22.70 -39.83
CA PHE A 22 31.18 21.40 -40.13
C PHE A 22 29.78 21.21 -39.53
N ASP A 23 29.47 21.92 -38.44
CA ASP A 23 28.15 21.86 -37.78
C ASP A 23 27.87 23.09 -36.91
N SER A 24 26.60 23.47 -36.79
CA SER A 24 26.15 24.55 -35.91
C SER A 24 24.68 24.37 -35.53
N SER A 25 24.39 24.55 -34.24
CA SER A 25 23.00 24.64 -33.76
C SER A 25 22.32 25.95 -34.17
N LEU A 26 23.07 27.04 -34.37
CA LEU A 26 22.53 28.35 -34.74
C LEU A 26 21.94 28.32 -36.16
N ASP A 27 22.53 27.54 -37.06
CA ASP A 27 21.98 27.31 -38.40
C ASP A 27 20.60 26.64 -38.35
N ARG A 28 20.33 25.87 -37.29
CA ARG A 28 19.04 25.19 -37.03
C ARG A 28 18.07 26.05 -36.22
N LYS A 29 18.53 27.15 -35.61
CA LYS A 29 17.76 28.05 -34.73
C LYS A 29 17.09 27.33 -33.54
N ASP A 30 17.67 26.22 -33.11
CA ASP A 30 17.18 25.45 -31.97
C ASP A 30 18.33 25.05 -31.06
N LYS A 31 18.09 25.04 -29.75
CA LYS A 31 19.09 24.67 -28.76
C LYS A 31 19.29 23.17 -28.80
N PHE A 32 20.53 22.75 -28.61
CA PHE A 32 20.85 21.34 -28.44
C PHE A 32 20.78 20.99 -26.95
N CYS A 33 19.95 20.01 -26.55
CA CYS A 33 20.07 19.36 -25.24
C CYS A 33 20.65 17.96 -25.37
N PHE A 34 21.46 17.61 -24.37
CA PHE A 34 21.99 16.28 -24.11
C PHE A 34 22.18 16.08 -22.60
N ASP A 35 22.29 14.83 -22.17
CA ASP A 35 22.58 14.47 -20.79
C ASP A 35 24.09 14.47 -20.52
N LEU A 36 24.55 15.35 -19.63
CA LEU A 36 25.97 15.54 -19.36
C LEU A 36 26.60 14.30 -18.69
N GLY A 37 27.73 13.83 -19.20
CA GLY A 37 28.49 12.73 -18.61
C GLY A 37 27.92 11.34 -18.88
N LYS A 38 26.91 11.22 -19.76
CA LYS A 38 26.36 9.93 -20.23
C LYS A 38 27.00 9.44 -21.53
N GLY A 39 27.95 10.19 -22.11
CA GLY A 39 28.63 9.82 -23.36
C GLY A 39 27.79 10.02 -24.62
N GLU A 40 26.77 10.88 -24.55
CA GLU A 40 25.94 11.28 -25.71
C GLU A 40 26.68 12.24 -26.65
N VAL A 41 27.73 12.89 -26.14
CA VAL A 41 28.59 13.82 -26.86
C VAL A 41 30.05 13.36 -26.80
N ILE A 42 30.93 14.02 -27.55
CA ILE A 42 32.37 13.73 -27.49
C ILE A 42 32.94 13.97 -26.09
N LYS A 43 33.96 13.20 -25.71
CA LYS A 43 34.58 13.27 -24.36
C LYS A 43 35.00 14.69 -23.97
N ALA A 44 35.49 15.49 -24.93
CA ALA A 44 35.87 16.87 -24.68
C ALA A 44 34.70 17.74 -24.18
N TRP A 45 33.49 17.52 -24.71
CA TRP A 45 32.29 18.23 -24.30
C TRP A 45 31.83 17.83 -22.90
N ASP A 46 31.82 16.53 -22.60
CA ASP A 46 31.47 16.04 -21.26
C ASP A 46 32.38 16.64 -20.17
N ILE A 47 33.65 16.91 -20.50
CA ILE A 47 34.61 17.54 -19.58
C ILE A 47 34.42 19.06 -19.54
N ALA A 48 34.32 19.71 -20.70
CA ALA A 48 34.31 21.17 -20.78
C ALA A 48 32.97 21.79 -20.33
N VAL A 49 31.83 21.23 -20.76
CA VAL A 49 30.51 21.78 -20.40
C VAL A 49 30.26 21.66 -18.89
N ALA A 50 30.84 20.65 -18.22
CA ALA A 50 30.80 20.50 -16.78
C ALA A 50 31.42 21.67 -15.99
N THR A 51 32.36 22.42 -16.60
CA THR A 51 33.03 23.55 -15.94
C THR A 51 32.32 24.89 -16.17
N MET A 52 31.37 24.95 -17.10
CA MET A 52 30.70 26.18 -17.51
C MET A 52 29.66 26.67 -16.50
N LYS A 53 29.47 28.00 -16.46
CA LYS A 53 28.35 28.66 -15.79
C LYS A 53 27.23 28.97 -16.79
N VAL A 54 26.01 29.12 -16.29
CA VAL A 54 24.88 29.57 -17.11
C VAL A 54 25.19 30.96 -17.69
N GLY A 55 24.98 31.12 -18.99
CA GLY A 55 25.30 32.32 -19.78
C GLY A 55 26.76 32.40 -20.24
N GLU A 56 27.60 31.43 -19.90
CA GLU A 56 29.00 31.41 -20.33
C GLU A 56 29.13 30.99 -21.80
N VAL A 57 29.97 31.70 -22.54
CA VAL A 57 30.43 31.32 -23.89
C VAL A 57 31.90 30.95 -23.80
N CYS A 58 32.28 29.74 -24.24
CA CYS A 58 33.65 29.27 -24.20
C CYS A 58 34.10 28.67 -25.54
N HIS A 59 35.42 28.69 -25.76
CA HIS A 59 36.06 28.03 -26.90
C HIS A 59 36.76 26.76 -26.43
N ILE A 60 36.45 25.63 -27.07
CA ILE A 60 36.96 24.30 -26.73
C ILE A 60 37.77 23.76 -27.92
N THR A 61 39.06 23.56 -27.72
CA THR A 61 39.93 22.90 -28.71
C THR A 61 40.11 21.43 -28.33
N CYS A 62 39.52 20.55 -29.13
CA CYS A 62 39.43 19.12 -28.87
C CYS A 62 40.48 18.36 -29.69
N LYS A 63 41.43 17.71 -29.01
CA LYS A 63 42.31 16.73 -29.67
C LYS A 63 41.50 15.49 -30.14
N PRO A 64 41.98 14.74 -31.14
CA PRO A 64 41.25 13.61 -31.69
C PRO A 64 40.88 12.55 -30.65
N GLU A 65 41.74 12.31 -29.65
CA GLU A 65 41.53 11.29 -28.60
C GLU A 65 40.34 11.61 -27.69
N TYR A 66 39.94 12.88 -27.63
CA TYR A 66 38.77 13.39 -26.90
C TYR A 66 37.61 13.76 -27.84
N ALA A 67 37.75 13.50 -29.14
CA ALA A 67 36.76 13.73 -30.19
C ALA A 67 36.43 12.41 -30.91
N TYR A 68 36.63 12.34 -32.23
CA TYR A 68 36.27 11.18 -33.07
C TYR A 68 37.44 10.24 -33.40
N GLY A 69 38.62 10.48 -32.82
CA GLY A 69 39.79 9.61 -32.95
C GLY A 69 40.25 9.35 -34.38
N SER A 70 40.86 8.18 -34.60
CA SER A 70 41.39 7.76 -35.90
C SER A 70 40.32 7.40 -36.92
N ALA A 71 39.09 7.13 -36.49
CA ALA A 71 37.97 6.85 -37.40
C ALA A 71 37.42 8.14 -38.02
N GLY A 72 37.42 9.25 -37.29
CA GLY A 72 36.71 10.47 -37.68
C GLY A 72 35.19 10.28 -37.68
N SER A 73 34.48 11.16 -38.39
CA SER A 73 33.05 11.03 -38.68
C SER A 73 32.79 11.46 -40.15
N PRO A 74 33.11 10.60 -41.11
CA PRO A 74 32.97 10.92 -42.53
C PRO A 74 31.51 11.21 -42.93
N PRO A 75 31.27 12.09 -43.92
CA PRO A 75 32.26 12.83 -44.70
C PRO A 75 32.72 14.15 -44.05
N LYS A 76 32.10 14.56 -42.94
CA LYS A 76 32.29 15.91 -42.37
C LYS A 76 33.57 16.05 -41.55
N ILE A 77 33.95 15.00 -40.83
CA ILE A 77 35.08 15.01 -39.90
C ILE A 77 36.10 13.95 -40.34
N PRO A 78 37.31 14.34 -40.76
CA PRO A 78 38.32 13.38 -41.19
C PRO A 78 38.92 12.61 -40.00
N PRO A 79 39.60 11.48 -40.27
CA PRO A 79 40.46 10.78 -39.32
C PRO A 79 41.43 11.72 -38.59
N ASN A 80 41.60 11.53 -37.28
CA ASN A 80 42.54 12.28 -36.44
C ASN A 80 42.38 13.82 -36.50
N ALA A 81 41.15 14.30 -36.74
CA ALA A 81 40.87 15.73 -36.79
C ALA A 81 40.89 16.36 -35.39
N THR A 82 41.59 17.50 -35.26
CA THR A 82 41.42 18.42 -34.13
C THR A 82 40.24 19.34 -34.43
N LEU A 83 39.33 19.47 -33.47
CA LEU A 83 38.12 20.26 -33.62
C LEU A 83 38.17 21.49 -32.73
N VAL A 84 37.56 22.57 -33.19
CA VAL A 84 37.35 23.78 -32.38
C VAL A 84 35.86 23.99 -32.26
N PHE A 85 35.37 24.19 -31.05
CA PHE A 85 33.98 24.53 -30.78
C PHE A 85 33.89 25.86 -30.05
N GLU A 86 32.88 26.64 -30.39
CA GLU A 86 32.34 27.70 -29.53
C GLU A 86 31.04 27.16 -28.96
N VAL A 87 30.89 27.19 -27.63
CA VAL A 87 29.71 26.66 -26.92
C VAL A 87 29.20 27.71 -25.95
N GLU A 88 27.89 27.94 -25.97
CA GLU A 88 27.16 28.80 -25.03
C GLU A 88 26.21 27.94 -24.19
N LEU A 89 26.35 27.98 -22.86
CA LEU A 89 25.47 27.25 -21.94
C LEU A 89 24.29 28.11 -21.50
N PHE A 90 23.07 27.77 -21.91
CA PHE A 90 21.86 28.54 -21.59
C PHE A 90 21.20 28.12 -20.28
N GLU A 91 21.07 26.82 -20.07
CA GLU A 91 20.32 26.26 -18.94
C GLU A 91 20.81 24.85 -18.68
N PHE A 92 20.65 24.37 -17.46
CA PHE A 92 20.70 22.94 -17.18
C PHE A 92 19.63 22.58 -16.15
N ARG A 93 19.11 21.37 -16.23
CA ARG A 93 18.10 20.83 -15.32
C ARG A 93 18.60 19.50 -14.76
N GLY A 94 18.37 19.27 -13.47
CA GLY A 94 18.61 17.95 -12.88
C GLY A 94 17.69 16.90 -13.48
N GLU A 95 18.06 15.64 -13.35
CA GLU A 95 17.30 14.51 -13.84
C GLU A 95 16.01 14.34 -13.03
N ASP A 96 14.87 14.31 -13.72
CA ASP A 96 13.58 14.02 -13.08
C ASP A 96 13.39 12.50 -12.95
N LEU A 97 13.18 12.04 -11.72
CA LEU A 97 12.99 10.62 -11.41
C LEU A 97 11.50 10.22 -11.31
N THR A 98 10.58 11.15 -11.55
CA THR A 98 9.14 10.87 -11.53
C THR A 98 8.68 10.25 -12.84
N GLU A 99 7.69 9.36 -12.76
CA GLU A 99 7.15 8.68 -13.95
C GLU A 99 6.35 9.61 -14.85
N GLU A 100 5.78 10.68 -14.28
CA GLU A 100 4.98 11.69 -14.99
C GLU A 100 5.79 12.92 -15.40
N GLU A 101 7.11 12.94 -15.12
CA GLU A 101 8.01 14.08 -15.36
C GLU A 101 7.46 15.41 -14.74
N ASP A 102 6.90 15.31 -13.52
CA ASP A 102 6.25 16.42 -12.83
C ASP A 102 7.23 17.33 -12.04
N GLY A 103 8.52 17.02 -12.11
CA GLY A 103 9.60 17.66 -11.38
C GLY A 103 9.57 17.38 -9.88
N GLY A 104 8.88 16.34 -9.44
CA GLY A 104 8.65 16.03 -8.03
C GLY A 104 9.88 15.51 -7.29
N ILE A 105 10.74 14.79 -8.00
CA ILE A 105 11.99 14.21 -7.50
C ILE A 105 13.09 14.54 -8.49
N ILE A 106 13.89 15.57 -8.20
CA ILE A 106 15.01 15.97 -9.06
C ILE A 106 16.32 15.47 -8.46
N ARG A 107 17.09 14.70 -9.23
CA ARG A 107 18.41 14.18 -8.86
C ARG A 107 19.52 14.94 -9.57
N ARG A 108 20.62 15.17 -8.85
CA ARG A 108 21.89 15.68 -9.40
C ARG A 108 23.05 14.84 -8.89
N ILE A 109 23.78 14.17 -9.78
CA ILE A 109 24.81 13.20 -9.42
C ILE A 109 26.14 13.91 -9.16
N ARG A 110 26.66 13.84 -7.93
CA ARG A 110 28.00 14.35 -7.56
C ARG A 110 29.10 13.38 -7.94
N THR A 111 28.91 12.11 -7.61
CA THR A 111 29.87 11.04 -7.89
C THR A 111 29.09 9.90 -8.52
N ARG A 112 29.51 9.47 -9.71
CA ARG A 112 28.89 8.36 -10.41
C ARG A 112 29.07 7.06 -9.63
N GLY A 113 28.05 6.22 -9.60
CA GLY A 113 28.16 4.87 -9.06
C GLY A 113 28.90 3.91 -10.01
N GLU A 114 29.01 2.67 -9.54
CA GLU A 114 29.65 1.57 -10.24
C GLU A 114 28.62 0.49 -10.58
N GLY A 115 28.76 -0.08 -11.78
CA GLY A 115 27.87 -1.11 -12.29
C GLY A 115 26.55 -0.55 -12.83
N TYR A 116 25.67 -1.47 -13.23
CA TYR A 116 24.37 -1.13 -13.85
C TYR A 116 23.17 -1.52 -12.98
N ALA A 117 23.42 -2.26 -11.90
CA ALA A 117 22.38 -2.74 -11.02
C ALA A 117 21.84 -1.60 -10.15
N ARG A 118 20.55 -1.65 -9.84
CA ARG A 118 19.85 -0.70 -8.97
C ARG A 118 19.02 -1.44 -7.93
N PRO A 119 18.80 -0.87 -6.73
CA PRO A 119 17.92 -1.46 -5.73
C PRO A 119 16.47 -1.56 -6.26
N ASN A 120 15.81 -2.68 -6.03
CA ASN A 120 14.36 -2.85 -6.26
C ASN A 120 13.58 -2.68 -4.95
N GLU A 121 12.24 -2.67 -5.04
CA GLU A 121 11.37 -2.74 -3.86
C GLU A 121 11.71 -3.96 -3.01
N GLY A 122 11.86 -3.77 -1.69
CA GLY A 122 12.29 -4.81 -0.76
C GLY A 122 13.81 -5.07 -0.72
N ALA A 123 14.62 -4.39 -1.54
CA ALA A 123 16.08 -4.49 -1.47
C ALA A 123 16.62 -3.99 -0.13
N ILE A 124 17.67 -4.62 0.37
CA ILE A 124 18.40 -4.15 1.55
C ILE A 124 19.46 -3.17 1.09
N VAL A 125 19.42 -1.92 1.59
CA VAL A 125 20.33 -0.85 1.21
C VAL A 125 21.12 -0.35 2.42
N GLU A 126 22.37 0.03 2.17
CA GLU A 126 23.21 0.76 3.12
C GLU A 126 23.45 2.18 2.56
N VAL A 127 22.92 3.19 3.26
CA VAL A 127 22.97 4.58 2.81
C VAL A 127 23.52 5.50 3.88
N GLY A 128 24.37 6.44 3.47
CA GLY A 128 24.62 7.67 4.24
C GLY A 128 23.70 8.77 3.73
N LEU A 129 22.98 9.45 4.62
CA LEU A 129 22.08 10.53 4.23
C LEU A 129 22.24 11.78 5.09
N GLN A 130 21.95 12.93 4.48
CA GLN A 130 21.84 14.22 5.13
C GLN A 130 20.62 14.95 4.57
N GLY A 131 19.67 15.32 5.42
CA GLY A 131 18.44 16.03 5.05
C GLY A 131 18.51 17.50 5.43
N TYR A 132 18.04 18.36 4.52
CA TYR A 132 18.05 19.82 4.65
C TYR A 132 16.67 20.42 4.32
N TYR A 133 16.25 21.38 5.14
CA TYR A 133 15.07 22.22 4.91
C TYR A 133 15.50 23.68 4.94
N LYS A 134 15.27 24.45 3.87
CA LYS A 134 15.77 25.83 3.70
C LYS A 134 17.26 25.95 4.07
N ASP A 135 18.05 24.99 3.58
CA ASP A 135 19.50 24.85 3.84
C ASP A 135 19.92 24.58 5.29
N GLN A 136 18.97 24.45 6.23
CA GLN A 136 19.25 23.96 7.57
C GLN A 136 19.20 22.44 7.60
N MET A 137 20.28 21.80 8.06
CA MET A 137 20.34 20.35 8.24
C MET A 137 19.43 19.92 9.40
N PHE A 138 18.52 18.97 9.15
CA PHE A 138 17.61 18.42 10.17
C PHE A 138 17.84 16.93 10.42
N ASP A 139 18.50 16.21 9.52
CA ASP A 139 18.78 14.79 9.64
C ASP A 139 20.17 14.46 9.11
N ARG A 140 20.89 13.58 9.80
CA ARG A 140 22.18 13.02 9.36
C ARG A 140 22.37 11.65 10.00
N ARG A 141 22.30 10.61 9.19
CA ARG A 141 22.37 9.22 9.66
C ARG A 141 23.04 8.34 8.61
N GLU A 142 23.61 7.24 9.09
CA GLU A 142 23.89 6.08 8.26
C GLU A 142 22.83 5.03 8.59
N LEU A 143 22.15 4.53 7.56
CA LEU A 143 21.04 3.60 7.70
C LEU A 143 21.33 2.34 6.90
N HIS A 144 20.96 1.21 7.50
CA HIS A 144 20.87 -0.07 6.83
C HIS A 144 19.41 -0.52 6.95
N PHE A 145 18.67 -0.49 5.83
CA PHE A 145 17.24 -0.71 5.85
C PHE A 145 16.73 -1.34 4.56
N GLU A 146 15.49 -1.81 4.60
CA GLU A 146 14.80 -2.38 3.46
C GLU A 146 14.00 -1.30 2.71
N VAL A 147 14.20 -1.18 1.40
CA VAL A 147 13.44 -0.25 0.54
C VAL A 147 11.96 -0.63 0.58
N GLY A 148 11.10 0.35 0.90
CA GLY A 148 9.68 0.16 1.17
C GLY A 148 9.33 0.35 2.66
N GLU A 149 10.32 0.40 3.55
CA GLU A 149 10.13 0.63 4.99
C GLU A 149 10.54 2.05 5.46
N GLY A 150 10.90 2.96 4.55
CA GLY A 150 11.44 4.28 4.89
C GLY A 150 10.52 5.16 5.71
N GLU A 151 9.19 5.08 5.53
CA GLU A 151 8.21 5.84 6.35
C GLU A 151 8.44 5.60 7.86
N SER A 152 8.72 4.36 8.24
CA SER A 152 8.96 3.96 9.64
C SER A 152 10.26 4.51 10.22
N LEU A 153 11.19 4.90 9.34
CA LEU A 153 12.50 5.48 9.66
C LEU A 153 12.53 7.00 9.52
N ASP A 154 11.34 7.61 9.40
CA ASP A 154 11.16 9.03 9.14
C ASP A 154 11.76 9.50 7.81
N LEU A 155 11.78 8.64 6.79
CA LEU A 155 12.22 8.99 5.43
C LEU A 155 11.02 9.32 4.54
N PRO A 156 11.10 10.37 3.70
CA PRO A 156 10.10 10.66 2.68
C PRO A 156 10.03 9.57 1.59
N CYS A 157 8.84 9.35 1.02
CA CYS A 157 8.65 8.36 -0.04
C CYS A 157 9.46 8.68 -1.32
N GLY A 158 9.64 9.96 -1.64
CA GLY A 158 10.46 10.38 -2.78
C GLY A 158 11.94 10.03 -2.61
N LEU A 159 12.41 9.94 -1.36
CA LEU A 159 13.80 9.56 -1.07
C LEU A 159 14.04 8.09 -1.41
N GLU A 160 13.11 7.21 -1.05
CA GLU A 160 13.18 5.78 -1.38
C GLU A 160 13.10 5.55 -2.90
N LYS A 161 12.19 6.27 -3.58
CA LYS A 161 12.11 6.26 -5.04
C LYS A 161 13.42 6.71 -5.69
N ALA A 162 14.08 7.72 -5.13
CA ALA A 162 15.38 8.15 -5.61
C ALA A 162 16.45 7.07 -5.42
N ILE A 163 16.51 6.41 -4.25
CA ILE A 163 17.45 5.31 -3.98
C ILE A 163 17.28 4.16 -4.98
N GLN A 164 16.05 3.83 -5.38
CA GLN A 164 15.77 2.81 -6.41
C GLN A 164 16.33 3.15 -7.80
N ARG A 165 16.68 4.42 -8.05
CA ARG A 165 17.31 4.88 -9.31
C ARG A 165 18.83 5.04 -9.20
N MET A 166 19.42 4.85 -8.01
CA MET A 166 20.84 5.01 -7.75
C MET A 166 21.65 3.74 -8.04
N GLU A 167 22.92 3.94 -8.39
CA GLU A 167 23.93 2.88 -8.56
C GLU A 167 24.77 2.72 -7.28
N LYS A 168 25.42 1.56 -7.12
CA LYS A 168 26.28 1.29 -5.97
C LYS A 168 27.44 2.29 -5.94
N GLY A 169 27.73 2.90 -4.80
CA GLY A 169 28.76 3.93 -4.63
C GLY A 169 28.35 5.33 -5.10
N GLU A 170 27.14 5.51 -5.65
CA GLU A 170 26.68 6.81 -6.15
C GLU A 170 26.51 7.82 -5.02
N HIS A 171 27.00 9.05 -5.24
CA HIS A 171 26.72 10.22 -4.38
C HIS A 171 25.85 11.19 -5.16
N SER A 172 24.67 11.48 -4.64
CA SER A 172 23.67 12.31 -5.33
C SER A 172 23.01 13.30 -4.39
N VAL A 173 22.62 14.44 -4.94
CA VAL A 173 21.74 15.40 -4.30
C VAL A 173 20.34 15.22 -4.87
N VAL A 174 19.34 15.08 -4.00
CA VAL A 174 17.94 14.86 -4.37
C VAL A 174 17.10 16.01 -3.82
N TYR A 175 16.32 16.65 -4.68
CA TYR A 175 15.35 17.68 -4.32
C TYR A 175 13.95 17.08 -4.41
N LEU A 176 13.18 17.24 -3.34
CA LEU A 176 11.85 16.68 -3.19
C LEU A 176 10.82 17.80 -3.08
N LYS A 177 9.85 17.80 -4.00
CA LYS A 177 8.63 18.61 -3.88
C LYS A 177 7.74 18.11 -2.73
N PRO A 178 6.80 18.94 -2.23
CA PRO A 178 5.91 18.59 -1.12
C PRO A 178 5.26 17.21 -1.21
N SER A 179 4.76 16.82 -2.38
CA SER A 179 4.08 15.55 -2.63
C SER A 179 4.98 14.32 -2.46
N TYR A 180 6.30 14.48 -2.60
CA TYR A 180 7.30 13.44 -2.47
C TYR A 180 8.15 13.57 -1.18
N ALA A 181 7.94 14.66 -0.44
CA ALA A 181 8.52 14.94 0.86
C ALA A 181 7.61 14.41 2.00
N PHE A 182 7.36 15.22 3.04
CA PHE A 182 6.43 14.88 4.13
C PHE A 182 4.98 15.38 3.90
N GLY A 183 4.66 15.82 2.68
CA GLY A 183 3.30 16.17 2.27
C GLY A 183 2.68 17.33 3.06
N ASN A 184 1.36 17.33 3.12
CA ASN A 184 0.55 18.34 3.81
C ASN A 184 0.53 18.21 5.34
N VAL A 185 1.14 17.16 5.89
CA VAL A 185 1.26 16.96 7.35
C VAL A 185 2.56 17.58 7.87
N GLY A 186 3.64 17.51 7.08
CA GLY A 186 4.96 17.86 7.56
C GLY A 186 5.55 16.80 8.49
N LYS A 187 6.60 17.15 9.23
CA LYS A 187 7.26 16.24 10.17
C LYS A 187 7.69 16.97 11.43
N GLU A 188 6.85 16.90 12.45
CA GLU A 188 7.02 17.60 13.74
C GLU A 188 8.36 17.27 14.41
N LYS A 189 8.79 16.00 14.39
CA LYS A 189 10.09 15.55 14.93
C LYS A 189 11.27 16.35 14.39
N PHE A 190 11.19 16.79 13.13
CA PHE A 190 12.23 17.57 12.46
C PHE A 190 11.85 19.04 12.31
N GLN A 191 10.74 19.48 12.91
CA GLN A 191 10.18 20.83 12.79
C GLN A 191 9.93 21.25 11.33
N ILE A 192 9.60 20.27 10.48
CA ILE A 192 9.29 20.50 9.07
C ILE A 192 7.79 20.82 8.94
N PRO A 193 7.41 21.99 8.41
CA PRO A 193 6.01 22.36 8.26
C PRO A 193 5.33 21.59 7.11
N PRO A 194 4.00 21.61 7.04
CA PRO A 194 3.24 21.20 5.87
C PRO A 194 3.76 21.79 4.57
N ASN A 195 3.74 20.98 3.52
CA ASN A 195 4.11 21.33 2.16
C ASN A 195 5.53 21.91 2.01
N ALA A 196 6.47 21.40 2.79
CA ALA A 196 7.88 21.76 2.69
C ALA A 196 8.57 21.03 1.54
N GLU A 197 9.39 21.77 0.79
CA GLU A 197 10.40 21.21 -0.12
C GLU A 197 11.65 20.82 0.68
N LEU A 198 12.26 19.69 0.32
CA LEU A 198 13.43 19.15 1.01
C LEU A 198 14.58 18.90 0.05
N LYS A 199 15.81 19.02 0.55
CA LYS A 199 17.04 18.64 -0.15
C LYS A 199 17.71 17.54 0.66
N TYR A 200 18.09 16.45 -0.01
CA TYR A 200 18.88 15.38 0.59
C TYR A 200 20.20 15.22 -0.15
N GLU A 201 21.29 15.01 0.60
CA GLU A 201 22.53 14.46 0.07
C GLU A 201 22.61 12.99 0.47
N ILE A 202 22.77 12.10 -0.49
CA ILE A 202 22.71 10.64 -0.31
C ILE A 202 23.97 10.00 -0.89
N HIS A 203 24.52 9.04 -0.16
CA HIS A 203 25.53 8.12 -0.62
C HIS A 203 24.99 6.69 -0.51
N LEU A 204 24.71 6.05 -1.64
CA LEU A 204 24.34 4.63 -1.68
C LEU A 204 25.62 3.79 -1.59
N LYS A 205 25.98 3.32 -0.40
CA LYS A 205 27.23 2.57 -0.18
C LYS A 205 27.18 1.19 -0.81
N SER A 206 26.11 0.45 -0.50
CA SER A 206 25.91 -0.92 -0.94
C SER A 206 24.43 -1.27 -0.95
N PHE A 207 24.06 -2.29 -1.71
CA PHE A 207 22.72 -2.86 -1.66
C PHE A 207 22.72 -4.33 -2.09
N GLU A 208 21.69 -5.05 -1.65
CA GLU A 208 21.34 -6.40 -2.08
C GLU A 208 19.89 -6.38 -2.56
N LYS A 209 19.67 -6.77 -3.83
CA LYS A 209 18.32 -6.79 -4.42
C LYS A 209 17.44 -7.82 -3.72
N ALA A 210 16.16 -7.50 -3.55
CA ALA A 210 15.18 -8.53 -3.24
C ALA A 210 15.03 -9.46 -4.45
N LYS A 211 14.99 -10.77 -4.22
CA LYS A 211 14.59 -11.72 -5.26
C LYS A 211 13.10 -11.61 -5.51
N ASP A 212 12.72 -11.58 -6.77
CA ASP A 212 11.30 -11.67 -7.13
C ASP A 212 10.76 -13.08 -6.88
N SER A 213 9.44 -13.21 -6.71
CA SER A 213 8.82 -14.49 -6.36
C SER A 213 9.06 -15.60 -7.39
N TRP A 214 9.35 -15.27 -8.66
CA TRP A 214 9.64 -16.24 -9.72
C TRP A 214 11.13 -16.54 -9.87
N GLU A 215 12.01 -15.73 -9.27
CA GLU A 215 13.46 -15.94 -9.27
C GLU A 215 13.88 -16.98 -8.21
N MET A 216 13.03 -17.19 -7.21
CA MET A 216 13.26 -18.15 -6.14
C MET A 216 12.68 -19.53 -6.48
N ASN A 217 13.48 -20.57 -6.27
CA ASN A 217 12.98 -21.93 -6.29
C ASN A 217 12.20 -22.28 -5.00
N SER A 218 11.55 -23.44 -4.97
CA SER A 218 10.72 -23.87 -3.83
C SER A 218 11.48 -23.95 -2.50
N GLU A 219 12.74 -24.39 -2.51
CA GLU A 219 13.59 -24.47 -1.32
C GLU A 219 13.95 -23.08 -0.81
N GLU A 220 14.41 -22.20 -1.71
CA GLU A 220 14.72 -20.80 -1.40
C GLU A 220 13.50 -20.06 -0.86
N LYS A 221 12.30 -20.27 -1.42
CA LYS A 221 11.06 -19.66 -0.91
C LYS A 221 10.78 -20.05 0.54
N LEU A 222 11.00 -21.31 0.91
CA LEU A 222 10.79 -21.79 2.28
C LEU A 222 11.83 -21.23 3.25
N GLU A 223 13.09 -21.16 2.82
CA GLU A 223 14.18 -20.57 3.60
C GLU A 223 13.94 -19.06 3.82
N GLN A 224 13.69 -18.31 2.76
CA GLN A 224 13.41 -16.87 2.83
C GLN A 224 12.15 -16.58 3.64
N SER A 225 11.10 -17.39 3.49
CA SER A 225 9.89 -17.27 4.31
C SER A 225 10.18 -17.43 5.81
N THR A 226 11.13 -18.30 6.17
CA THR A 226 11.54 -18.51 7.56
C THR A 226 12.30 -17.30 8.10
N ILE A 227 13.25 -16.77 7.33
CA ILE A 227 14.03 -15.57 7.69
C ILE A 227 13.11 -14.37 7.88
N VAL A 228 12.21 -14.13 6.92
CA VAL A 228 11.26 -13.01 6.96
C VAL A 228 10.27 -13.15 8.12
N LYS A 229 9.84 -14.37 8.46
CA LYS A 229 9.00 -14.63 9.64
C LYS A 229 9.71 -14.22 10.93
N GLU A 230 11.00 -14.52 11.05
CA GLU A 230 11.81 -14.14 12.21
C GLU A 230 11.96 -12.62 12.29
N ARG A 231 12.29 -11.95 11.18
CA ARG A 231 12.33 -10.47 11.09
C ARG A 231 11.02 -9.82 11.50
N GLY A 232 9.89 -10.30 10.95
CA GLY A 232 8.56 -9.82 11.34
C GLY A 232 8.27 -10.00 12.82
N THR A 233 8.79 -11.08 13.43
CA THR A 233 8.64 -11.33 14.87
C THR A 233 9.47 -10.36 15.71
N VAL A 234 10.67 -10.00 15.26
CA VAL A 234 11.49 -8.94 15.88
C VAL A 234 10.73 -7.61 15.83
N TYR A 235 10.24 -7.20 14.66
CA TYR A 235 9.46 -5.97 14.52
C TYR A 235 8.21 -5.96 15.40
N PHE A 236 7.51 -7.10 15.50
CA PHE A 236 6.34 -7.21 16.37
C PHE A 236 6.71 -6.99 17.85
N ARG A 237 7.84 -7.55 18.32
CA ARG A 237 8.34 -7.35 19.70
C ARG A 237 8.75 -5.92 19.97
N GLU A 238 9.32 -5.23 18.98
CA GLU A 238 9.66 -3.82 19.05
C GLU A 238 8.45 -2.87 18.95
N GLY A 239 7.24 -3.41 18.76
CA GLY A 239 6.01 -2.62 18.60
C GLY A 239 5.84 -2.01 17.20
N LYS A 240 6.72 -2.35 16.25
CA LYS A 240 6.69 -1.86 14.87
C LYS A 240 5.74 -2.70 14.01
N TYR A 241 4.44 -2.66 14.34
CA TYR A 241 3.43 -3.55 13.76
C TYR A 241 3.24 -3.40 12.25
N LYS A 242 3.40 -2.18 11.69
CA LYS A 242 3.32 -1.96 10.24
C LYS A 242 4.42 -2.69 9.47
N GLN A 243 5.66 -2.66 9.96
CA GLN A 243 6.77 -3.39 9.35
C GLN A 243 6.59 -4.90 9.49
N ALA A 244 6.14 -5.36 10.67
CA ALA A 244 5.80 -6.77 10.86
C ALA A 244 4.76 -7.25 9.84
N LEU A 245 3.73 -6.43 9.52
CA LEU A 245 2.76 -6.75 8.47
C LEU A 245 3.41 -6.93 7.09
N LEU A 246 4.31 -6.03 6.68
CA LEU A 246 4.99 -6.12 5.39
C LEU A 246 5.77 -7.44 5.27
N GLN A 247 6.52 -7.79 6.30
CA GLN A 247 7.29 -9.03 6.35
C GLN A 247 6.36 -10.26 6.24
N TYR A 248 5.29 -10.36 7.04
CA TYR A 248 4.38 -11.51 6.95
C TYR A 248 3.59 -11.57 5.64
N LYS A 249 3.30 -10.42 4.99
CA LYS A 249 2.65 -10.39 3.66
C LYS A 249 3.54 -10.98 2.57
N LYS A 250 4.87 -10.79 2.63
CA LYS A 250 5.81 -11.42 1.69
C LYS A 250 5.69 -12.95 1.69
N ILE A 251 5.62 -13.55 2.88
CA ILE A 251 5.49 -15.00 3.04
C ILE A 251 4.22 -15.51 2.37
N VAL A 252 3.09 -14.83 2.59
CA VAL A 252 1.82 -15.18 1.93
C VAL A 252 1.98 -15.07 0.42
N SER A 253 2.54 -13.96 -0.07
CA SER A 253 2.74 -13.74 -1.51
C SER A 253 3.60 -14.81 -2.17
N TRP A 254 4.68 -15.27 -1.53
CA TRP A 254 5.59 -16.27 -2.10
C TRP A 254 4.99 -17.68 -2.10
N LEU A 255 4.15 -18.01 -1.12
CA LEU A 255 3.63 -19.36 -0.90
C LEU A 255 2.16 -19.55 -1.32
N GLU A 256 1.44 -18.50 -1.72
CA GLU A 256 0.00 -18.58 -2.05
C GLU A 256 -0.24 -19.34 -3.36
N TYR A 257 0.54 -19.04 -4.40
CA TYR A 257 0.41 -19.62 -5.75
C TYR A 257 1.42 -20.72 -6.06
N GLU A 258 2.31 -21.05 -5.12
CA GLU A 258 3.33 -22.06 -5.35
C GLU A 258 2.76 -23.48 -5.18
N SER A 259 2.73 -24.24 -6.28
CA SER A 259 2.19 -25.59 -6.34
C SER A 259 3.26 -26.66 -6.61
N SER A 260 4.52 -26.28 -6.82
CA SER A 260 5.60 -27.20 -7.19
C SER A 260 6.32 -27.86 -6.00
N PHE A 261 5.72 -27.84 -4.81
CA PHE A 261 6.32 -28.42 -3.60
C PHE A 261 6.27 -29.95 -3.59
N SER A 262 7.31 -30.57 -3.05
CA SER A 262 7.27 -31.98 -2.66
C SER A 262 6.28 -32.20 -1.51
N ASN A 263 5.82 -33.44 -1.28
CA ASN A 263 4.84 -33.72 -0.22
C ASN A 263 5.29 -33.26 1.19
N GLU A 264 6.59 -33.28 1.49
CA GLU A 264 7.13 -32.78 2.76
C GLU A 264 7.15 -31.25 2.81
N ASP A 265 7.49 -30.61 1.69
CA ASP A 265 7.57 -29.16 1.56
C ASP A 265 6.18 -28.51 1.57
N VAL A 266 5.14 -29.20 1.10
CA VAL A 266 3.74 -28.75 1.21
C VAL A 266 3.36 -28.54 2.67
N GLN A 267 3.74 -29.45 3.57
CA GLN A 267 3.42 -29.32 5.00
C GLN A 267 4.18 -28.14 5.63
N LYS A 268 5.46 -27.97 5.29
CA LYS A 268 6.27 -26.83 5.74
C LYS A 268 5.68 -25.50 5.25
N ALA A 269 5.31 -25.42 3.98
CA ALA A 269 4.67 -24.25 3.37
C ALA A 269 3.32 -23.93 4.03
N GLN A 270 2.46 -24.94 4.24
CA GLN A 270 1.19 -24.78 4.95
C GLN A 270 1.39 -24.28 6.38
N GLY A 271 2.35 -24.83 7.11
CA GLY A 271 2.71 -24.37 8.46
C GLY A 271 3.17 -22.92 8.49
N LEU A 272 4.00 -22.50 7.52
CA LEU A 272 4.45 -21.11 7.36
C LEU A 272 3.30 -20.17 7.00
N ARG A 273 2.41 -20.57 6.08
CA ARG A 273 1.21 -19.77 5.71
C ARG A 273 0.28 -19.59 6.90
N LEU A 274 -0.01 -20.67 7.64
CA LEU A 274 -0.83 -20.62 8.84
C LEU A 274 -0.22 -19.68 9.89
N ALA A 275 1.07 -19.83 10.18
CA ALA A 275 1.76 -18.94 11.12
C ALA A 275 1.72 -17.48 10.67
N SER A 276 1.90 -17.21 9.37
CA SER A 276 1.88 -15.87 8.79
C SER A 276 0.51 -15.22 8.91
N HIS A 277 -0.58 -15.92 8.55
CA HIS A 277 -1.94 -15.40 8.71
C HIS A 277 -2.30 -15.12 10.17
N LEU A 278 -1.92 -16.01 11.08
CA LEU A 278 -2.12 -15.77 12.52
C LEU A 278 -1.36 -14.52 12.98
N ASN A 279 -0.10 -14.36 12.59
CA ASN A 279 0.70 -13.19 12.97
C ASN A 279 0.19 -11.89 12.34
N LEU A 280 -0.28 -11.93 11.07
CA LEU A 280 -0.98 -10.81 10.42
C LEU A 280 -2.22 -10.40 11.23
N ALA A 281 -3.06 -11.36 11.63
CA ALA A 281 -4.24 -11.08 12.45
C ALA A 281 -3.86 -10.39 13.77
N MET A 282 -2.77 -10.83 14.41
CA MET A 282 -2.28 -10.20 15.65
C MET A 282 -1.79 -8.76 15.41
N CYS A 283 -1.07 -8.51 14.32
CA CYS A 283 -0.62 -7.17 13.96
C CYS A 283 -1.81 -6.24 13.67
N HIS A 284 -2.81 -6.72 12.92
CA HIS A 284 -4.04 -5.97 12.64
C HIS A 284 -4.84 -5.65 13.91
N LEU A 285 -4.94 -6.58 14.86
CA LEU A 285 -5.55 -6.33 16.17
C LEU A 285 -4.82 -5.21 16.93
N LYS A 286 -3.48 -5.20 16.92
CA LYS A 286 -2.68 -4.14 17.55
C LYS A 286 -2.84 -2.78 16.87
N LEU A 287 -3.07 -2.77 15.56
CA LEU A 287 -3.33 -1.58 14.75
C LEU A 287 -4.82 -1.17 14.72
N GLN A 288 -5.69 -1.87 15.45
CA GLN A 288 -7.15 -1.66 15.45
C GLN A 288 -7.82 -1.80 14.07
N ALA A 289 -7.18 -2.49 13.14
CA ALA A 289 -7.71 -2.82 11.82
C ALA A 289 -8.54 -4.11 11.88
N PHE A 290 -9.70 -4.07 12.56
CA PHE A 290 -10.44 -5.28 12.93
C PHE A 290 -10.99 -6.07 11.74
N SER A 291 -11.40 -5.43 10.65
CA SER A 291 -11.83 -6.11 9.42
C SER A 291 -10.72 -6.98 8.83
N ALA A 292 -9.53 -6.40 8.65
CA ALA A 292 -8.35 -7.10 8.15
C ALA A 292 -7.87 -8.21 9.10
N ALA A 293 -8.09 -8.05 10.42
CA ALA A 293 -7.84 -9.10 11.40
C ALA A 293 -8.77 -10.30 11.19
N ILE A 294 -10.07 -10.06 10.98
CA ILE A 294 -11.07 -11.11 10.70
C ILE A 294 -10.71 -11.87 9.42
N GLU A 295 -10.38 -11.16 8.33
CA GLU A 295 -9.96 -11.78 7.07
C GLU A 295 -8.71 -12.65 7.24
N SER A 296 -7.71 -12.15 7.97
CA SER A 296 -6.49 -12.91 8.26
C SER A 296 -6.78 -14.16 9.08
N CYS A 297 -7.70 -14.08 10.05
CA CYS A 297 -8.16 -15.25 10.81
C CYS A 297 -8.95 -16.24 9.94
N ASN A 298 -9.79 -15.78 9.01
CA ASN A 298 -10.52 -16.67 8.11
C ASN A 298 -9.56 -17.46 7.23
N LYS A 299 -8.57 -16.81 6.61
CA LYS A 299 -7.50 -17.49 5.85
C LYS A 299 -6.71 -18.49 6.70
N ALA A 300 -6.44 -18.18 7.97
CA ALA A 300 -5.82 -19.13 8.89
C ALA A 300 -6.72 -20.35 9.18
N LEU A 301 -8.02 -20.15 9.34
CA LEU A 301 -9.00 -21.21 9.63
C LEU A 301 -9.38 -22.05 8.40
N GLU A 302 -9.18 -21.52 7.19
CA GLU A 302 -9.23 -22.32 5.95
C GLU A 302 -8.11 -23.36 5.91
N LEU A 303 -6.93 -23.04 6.46
CA LEU A 303 -5.80 -23.96 6.58
C LEU A 303 -5.93 -24.89 7.78
N ASP A 304 -6.38 -24.38 8.93
CA ASP A 304 -6.62 -25.14 10.15
C ASP A 304 -7.91 -24.67 10.84
N SER A 305 -9.01 -25.35 10.52
CA SER A 305 -10.37 -25.00 10.98
C SER A 305 -10.59 -25.02 12.50
N ASN A 306 -9.67 -25.64 13.24
CA ASN A 306 -9.72 -25.82 14.68
C ASN A 306 -8.63 -25.02 15.41
N ASN A 307 -7.90 -24.15 14.71
CA ASN A 307 -6.80 -23.40 15.31
C ASN A 307 -7.26 -22.52 16.49
N GLU A 308 -6.75 -22.80 17.69
CA GLU A 308 -7.08 -22.06 18.91
C GLU A 308 -6.86 -20.54 18.76
N LYS A 309 -5.67 -20.14 18.26
CA LYS A 309 -5.30 -18.74 18.10
C LYS A 309 -6.14 -18.05 17.03
N GLY A 310 -6.44 -18.74 15.93
CA GLY A 310 -7.26 -18.23 14.84
C GLY A 310 -8.67 -17.88 15.30
N LEU A 311 -9.35 -18.84 15.94
CA LEU A 311 -10.69 -18.65 16.50
C LEU A 311 -10.71 -17.56 17.59
N PHE A 312 -9.74 -17.61 18.52
CA PHE A 312 -9.69 -16.65 19.61
C PHE A 312 -9.48 -15.22 19.12
N ARG A 313 -8.52 -14.99 18.21
CA ARG A 313 -8.24 -13.66 17.64
C ARG A 313 -9.40 -13.13 16.79
N ARG A 314 -10.11 -14.01 16.07
CA ARG A 314 -11.32 -13.62 15.32
C ARG A 314 -12.44 -13.18 16.26
N GLY A 315 -12.64 -13.92 17.36
CA GLY A 315 -13.56 -13.53 18.43
C GLY A 315 -13.21 -12.18 19.07
N GLU A 316 -11.93 -11.89 19.30
CA GLU A 316 -11.47 -10.59 19.79
C GLU A 316 -11.77 -9.46 18.79
N ALA A 317 -11.55 -9.68 17.50
CA ALA A 317 -11.85 -8.71 16.46
C ALA A 317 -13.37 -8.43 16.35
N HIS A 318 -14.21 -9.48 16.35
CA HIS A 318 -15.67 -9.34 16.37
C HIS A 318 -16.16 -8.60 17.61
N LEU A 319 -15.60 -8.90 18.78
CA LEU A 319 -15.94 -8.21 20.02
C LEU A 319 -15.59 -6.71 19.96
N ALA A 320 -14.49 -6.36 19.30
CA ALA A 320 -14.05 -4.97 19.13
C ALA A 320 -14.97 -4.16 18.19
N VAL A 321 -15.53 -4.79 17.15
CA VAL A 321 -16.52 -4.16 16.25
C VAL A 321 -17.97 -4.24 16.77
N ASN A 322 -18.17 -4.76 17.98
CA ASN A 322 -19.47 -4.97 18.63
C ASN A 322 -20.37 -6.06 18.02
N ASP A 323 -19.81 -6.99 17.24
CA ASP A 323 -20.51 -8.18 16.76
C ASP A 323 -20.51 -9.29 17.84
N PHE A 324 -21.29 -9.08 18.89
CA PHE A 324 -21.24 -9.93 20.08
C PHE A 324 -21.69 -11.38 19.84
N ASP A 325 -22.63 -11.61 18.93
CA ASP A 325 -23.12 -12.96 18.62
C ASP A 325 -22.04 -13.80 17.92
N LEU A 326 -21.32 -13.20 16.96
CA LEU A 326 -20.19 -13.85 16.27
C LEU A 326 -19.01 -14.07 17.22
N ALA A 327 -18.67 -13.05 18.02
CA ALA A 327 -17.62 -13.18 19.03
C ALA A 327 -17.93 -14.30 20.04
N ARG A 328 -19.19 -14.39 20.49
CA ARG A 328 -19.65 -15.46 21.38
C ARG A 328 -19.46 -16.83 20.72
N ALA A 329 -19.86 -16.99 19.46
CA ALA A 329 -19.74 -18.25 18.74
C ALA A 329 -18.28 -18.70 18.63
N ASP A 330 -17.37 -17.78 18.32
CA ASP A 330 -15.93 -18.08 18.24
C ASP A 330 -15.36 -18.50 19.61
N PHE A 331 -15.62 -17.76 20.69
CA PHE A 331 -15.14 -18.14 22.03
C PHE A 331 -15.76 -19.43 22.55
N GLN A 332 -17.02 -19.72 22.23
CA GLN A 332 -17.66 -21.00 22.54
C GLN A 332 -16.97 -22.15 21.81
N LYS A 333 -16.66 -21.98 20.52
CA LYS A 333 -15.91 -22.98 19.75
C LYS A 333 -14.51 -23.20 20.32
N VAL A 334 -13.82 -22.13 20.75
CA VAL A 334 -12.53 -22.26 21.46
C VAL A 334 -12.68 -23.09 22.72
N LEU A 335 -13.67 -22.84 23.58
CA LEU A 335 -13.84 -23.59 24.83
C LEU A 335 -14.32 -25.04 24.61
N GLN A 336 -15.01 -25.31 23.51
CA GLN A 336 -15.40 -26.66 23.13
C GLN A 336 -14.18 -27.51 22.77
N LEU A 337 -13.22 -26.92 22.05
CA LEU A 337 -12.00 -27.61 21.61
C LEU A 337 -10.88 -27.56 22.68
N TYR A 338 -10.80 -26.45 23.41
CA TYR A 338 -9.74 -26.13 24.38
C TYR A 338 -10.34 -25.64 25.71
N PRO A 339 -10.90 -26.54 26.54
CA PRO A 339 -11.61 -26.17 27.77
C PRO A 339 -10.72 -25.47 28.83
N SER A 340 -9.41 -25.65 28.76
CA SER A 340 -8.43 -25.07 29.68
C SER A 340 -8.14 -23.58 29.41
N ASN A 341 -8.61 -23.02 28.29
CA ASN A 341 -8.34 -21.63 27.93
C ASN A 341 -9.13 -20.65 28.81
N LYS A 342 -8.46 -20.13 29.84
CA LYS A 342 -9.04 -19.16 30.80
C LYS A 342 -9.43 -17.83 30.14
N ALA A 343 -8.68 -17.39 29.13
CA ALA A 343 -8.95 -16.12 28.45
C ALA A 343 -10.25 -16.19 27.65
N ALA A 344 -10.49 -17.30 26.93
CA ALA A 344 -11.73 -17.53 26.18
C ALA A 344 -12.94 -17.54 27.11
N LYS A 345 -12.82 -18.16 28.30
CA LYS A 345 -13.88 -18.16 29.31
C LYS A 345 -14.20 -16.74 29.81
N ALA A 346 -13.18 -15.93 30.07
CA ALA A 346 -13.36 -14.54 30.48
C ALA A 346 -14.04 -13.69 29.39
N GLN A 347 -13.56 -13.78 28.15
CA GLN A 347 -14.15 -13.03 27.02
C GLN A 347 -15.57 -13.47 26.70
N LEU A 348 -15.87 -14.77 26.80
CA LEU A 348 -17.24 -15.27 26.63
C LEU A 348 -18.21 -14.65 27.65
N ALA A 349 -17.78 -14.52 28.92
CA ALA A 349 -18.58 -13.85 29.95
C ALA A 349 -18.82 -12.37 29.62
N VAL A 350 -17.81 -11.68 29.08
CA VAL A 350 -17.94 -10.30 28.59
C VAL A 350 -18.96 -10.21 27.45
N CYS A 351 -18.87 -11.08 26.45
CA CYS A 351 -19.84 -11.14 25.34
C CYS A 351 -21.27 -11.34 25.87
N GLN A 352 -21.48 -12.32 26.76
CA GLN A 352 -22.79 -12.57 27.36
C GLN A 352 -23.32 -11.39 28.18
N GLN A 353 -22.44 -10.67 28.88
CA GLN A 353 -22.83 -9.46 29.60
C GLN A 353 -23.25 -8.34 28.63
N ARG A 354 -22.51 -8.15 27.53
CA ARG A 354 -22.83 -7.13 26.52
C ARG A 354 -24.13 -7.44 25.77
N ILE A 355 -24.33 -8.70 25.36
CA ILE A 355 -25.59 -9.17 24.73
C ILE A 355 -26.78 -8.91 25.65
N ARG A 356 -26.68 -9.28 26.95
CA ARG A 356 -27.75 -9.02 27.92
C ARG A 356 -28.07 -7.53 28.07
N LYS A 357 -27.03 -6.67 28.09
CA LYS A 357 -27.22 -5.22 28.14
C LYS A 357 -27.86 -4.68 26.86
N GLN A 358 -27.49 -5.20 25.68
CA GLN A 358 -28.07 -4.80 24.41
C GLN A 358 -29.55 -5.20 24.33
N LEU A 359 -29.89 -6.46 24.63
CA LEU A 359 -31.27 -6.94 24.66
C LEU A 359 -32.13 -6.16 25.65
N ALA A 360 -31.59 -5.79 26.82
CA ALA A 360 -32.31 -4.97 27.79
C ALA A 360 -32.58 -3.54 27.27
N ARG A 361 -31.62 -2.94 26.55
CA ARG A 361 -31.78 -1.63 25.90
C ARG A 361 -32.80 -1.69 24.77
N GLU A 362 -32.71 -2.69 23.90
CA GLU A 362 -33.66 -2.91 22.81
C GLU A 362 -35.07 -3.14 23.36
N LYS A 363 -35.24 -3.99 24.38
CA LYS A 363 -36.53 -4.20 25.04
C LYS A 363 -37.13 -2.90 25.56
N LYS A 364 -36.33 -2.05 26.22
CA LYS A 364 -36.79 -0.74 26.71
C LYS A 364 -37.14 0.21 25.56
N LEU A 365 -36.34 0.22 24.51
CA LEU A 365 -36.60 1.04 23.31
C LEU A 365 -37.91 0.63 22.64
N TYR A 366 -38.14 -0.66 22.41
CA TYR A 366 -39.38 -1.16 21.81
C TYR A 366 -40.60 -0.93 22.71
N ALA A 367 -40.46 -1.08 24.04
CA ALA A 367 -41.54 -0.77 24.97
C ALA A 367 -41.95 0.72 24.88
N ASN A 368 -40.98 1.63 24.93
CA ASN A 368 -41.23 3.07 24.79
C ASN A 368 -41.82 3.43 23.41
N MET A 369 -41.35 2.79 22.33
CA MET A 369 -41.92 2.98 20.99
C MET A 369 -43.37 2.51 20.93
N PHE A 370 -43.71 1.37 21.56
CA PHE A 370 -45.06 0.84 21.58
C PHE A 370 -46.02 1.71 22.42
N GLU A 371 -45.58 2.19 23.58
CA GLU A 371 -46.34 3.15 24.41
C GLU A 371 -46.64 4.42 23.62
N ARG A 372 -45.65 5.00 22.94
CA ARG A 372 -45.83 6.20 22.12
C ARG A 372 -46.82 5.98 20.97
N LEU A 373 -46.75 4.82 20.29
CA LEU A 373 -47.69 4.49 19.22
C LEU A 373 -49.12 4.34 19.76
N ALA A 374 -49.30 3.75 20.94
CA ALA A 374 -50.60 3.66 21.59
C ALA A 374 -51.14 5.04 22.02
N GLU A 375 -50.27 5.94 22.48
CA GLU A 375 -50.61 7.34 22.76
C GLU A 375 -51.02 8.10 21.49
N GLU A 376 -50.33 7.90 20.38
CA GLU A 376 -50.70 8.52 19.09
C GLU A 376 -52.03 7.97 18.57
N GLU A 377 -52.28 6.66 18.68
CA GLU A 377 -53.56 6.06 18.27
C GLU A 377 -54.74 6.55 19.14
N SER A 378 -54.54 6.68 20.46
CA SER A 378 -55.55 7.23 21.35
C SER A 378 -55.82 8.71 21.09
N LYS A 379 -54.80 9.52 20.77
CA LYS A 379 -54.98 10.92 20.34
C LYS A 379 -55.75 11.04 19.03
N VAL A 380 -55.53 10.15 18.06
CA VAL A 380 -56.33 10.11 16.81
C VAL A 380 -57.78 9.74 17.11
N ARG A 381 -58.04 8.76 17.98
CA ARG A 381 -59.41 8.36 18.37
C ARG A 381 -60.15 9.44 19.16
N LEU A 382 -59.44 10.20 20.00
CA LEU A 382 -60.00 11.33 20.76
C LEU A 382 -60.12 12.62 19.93
N GLY A 383 -59.35 12.74 18.84
CA GLY A 383 -59.42 13.85 17.88
C GLY A 383 -60.51 13.71 16.81
N THR A 384 -61.14 12.54 16.66
CA THR A 384 -62.28 12.31 15.75
C THR A 384 -63.63 12.55 16.43
N GLY A 385 -63.70 13.55 17.30
CA GLY A 385 -64.89 13.95 18.05
C GLY A 385 -65.34 15.39 17.79
N ASN A 386 -65.13 15.93 16.58
CA ASN A 386 -65.88 17.02 15.94
C ASN A 386 -65.07 17.57 14.76
N ASP A 387 -65.38 17.12 13.54
CA ASP A 387 -65.71 18.03 12.43
C ASP A 387 -66.01 17.21 11.17
N GLY A 388 -67.06 17.64 10.47
CA GLY A 388 -67.58 17.00 9.27
C GLY A 388 -66.66 17.16 8.05
N ASP A 389 -66.77 16.16 7.17
CA ASP A 389 -66.64 16.24 5.70
C ASP A 389 -65.32 16.74 5.09
N ARG A 390 -64.43 15.81 4.65
CA ARG A 390 -63.68 15.81 3.36
C ARG A 390 -62.59 14.70 3.26
N PRO A 391 -62.09 14.35 2.05
CA PRO A 391 -61.87 12.96 1.64
C PRO A 391 -60.52 12.35 2.04
N ARG A 392 -60.55 11.02 2.16
CA ARG A 392 -59.43 10.10 2.42
C ARG A 392 -58.23 10.37 1.51
N LYS A 393 -57.10 10.80 2.10
CA LYS A 393 -55.77 10.63 1.49
C LYS A 393 -55.14 9.33 1.99
N ARG A 394 -54.86 8.42 1.05
CA ARG A 394 -54.01 7.24 1.29
C ARG A 394 -52.60 7.73 1.62
N CYS A 395 -52.15 7.49 2.85
CA CYS A 395 -50.72 7.42 3.14
C CYS A 395 -50.29 5.97 2.94
N CYS A 396 -49.26 5.79 2.11
CA CYS A 396 -48.69 4.51 1.74
C CYS A 396 -48.21 3.74 2.99
N LEU A 397 -48.80 2.57 3.20
CA LEU A 397 -48.29 1.54 4.11
C LEU A 397 -46.92 1.09 3.62
N VAL A 398 -45.87 1.36 4.39
CA VAL A 398 -44.71 0.47 4.43
C VAL A 398 -45.16 -0.77 5.21
N PRO A 399 -44.97 -2.00 4.69
CA PRO A 399 -45.50 -3.17 5.37
C PRO A 399 -44.79 -3.35 6.71
N ALA A 400 -45.58 -3.48 7.78
CA ALA A 400 -45.11 -3.92 9.08
C ALA A 400 -44.45 -5.31 8.93
N PRO A 401 -43.37 -5.61 9.68
CA PRO A 401 -42.83 -6.96 9.69
C PRO A 401 -43.90 -7.92 10.21
N ASP A 402 -44.02 -9.07 9.54
CA ASP A 402 -45.04 -10.09 9.77
C ASP A 402 -45.08 -10.48 11.27
N PRO A 403 -46.25 -10.38 11.95
CA PRO A 403 -46.39 -10.78 13.35
C PRO A 403 -45.98 -12.23 13.62
N ALA A 404 -45.95 -13.11 12.60
CA ALA A 404 -45.39 -14.45 12.71
C ALA A 404 -43.88 -14.45 13.01
N VAL A 405 -43.10 -13.51 12.47
CA VAL A 405 -41.63 -13.43 12.66
C VAL A 405 -41.27 -12.93 14.07
N VAL A 406 -42.08 -12.03 14.63
CA VAL A 406 -41.92 -11.52 15.99
C VAL A 406 -42.34 -12.56 17.03
N ALA A 407 -43.43 -13.29 16.78
CA ALA A 407 -43.88 -14.39 17.63
C ALA A 407 -42.88 -15.57 17.64
N PHE A 408 -42.27 -15.89 16.51
CA PHE A 408 -41.28 -16.99 16.42
C PHE A 408 -39.99 -16.69 17.21
N ARG A 409 -39.55 -15.42 17.25
CA ARG A 409 -38.39 -14.99 18.05
C ARG A 409 -38.67 -14.94 19.56
N LEU A 410 -39.91 -14.67 19.97
CA LEU A 410 -40.31 -14.72 21.38
C LEU A 410 -40.56 -16.15 21.90
N TRP A 411 -41.00 -17.06 21.04
CA TRP A 411 -41.27 -18.46 21.40
C TRP A 411 -39.99 -19.27 21.71
N LEU A 412 -38.86 -18.95 21.08
CA LEU A 412 -37.55 -19.57 21.34
C LEU A 412 -36.93 -19.20 22.71
N CYS A 413 -37.58 -18.32 23.51
CA CYS A 413 -37.03 -17.80 24.76
C CYS A 413 -37.71 -18.26 26.07
N MET A 414 -38.56 -19.30 26.06
CA MET A 414 -39.14 -19.86 27.29
C MET A 414 -38.51 -21.20 27.71
N PRO A 415 -38.23 -21.45 29.00
CA PRO A 415 -37.80 -22.76 29.48
C PRO A 415 -38.98 -23.76 29.50
N LEU A 416 -38.72 -24.99 29.07
CA LEU A 416 -39.63 -26.14 29.13
C LEU A 416 -40.15 -26.37 30.56
N LEU A 417 -41.45 -26.15 30.79
CA LEU A 417 -42.18 -26.72 31.93
C LEU A 417 -43.63 -27.08 31.52
N ASP A 418 -43.83 -28.40 31.44
CA ASP A 418 -44.99 -29.25 31.70
C ASP A 418 -46.44 -28.84 31.37
N THR A 419 -46.98 -29.65 30.46
CA THR A 419 -48.32 -30.15 30.10
C THR A 419 -49.65 -29.65 30.72
N ARG A 420 -50.66 -29.64 29.81
CA ARG A 420 -52.12 -29.93 29.95
C ARG A 420 -53.12 -28.76 29.92
N ARG A 421 -54.14 -28.97 29.05
CA ARG A 421 -55.48 -28.34 28.88
C ARG A 421 -55.52 -27.03 28.06
N CYS A 422 -55.81 -27.04 26.75
CA CYS A 422 -57.13 -27.19 26.05
C CYS A 422 -57.49 -25.84 25.36
N PRO A 423 -58.38 -25.77 24.35
CA PRO A 423 -58.33 -26.39 23.01
C PRO A 423 -58.44 -25.34 21.87
N CYS A 424 -57.91 -25.66 20.69
CA CYS A 424 -58.14 -24.90 19.44
C CYS A 424 -59.50 -25.24 18.84
N PRO A 425 -60.22 -24.29 18.23
CA PRO A 425 -61.11 -24.55 17.11
C PRO A 425 -60.48 -24.10 15.79
N TRP A 426 -61.03 -24.56 14.67
CA TRP A 426 -60.70 -24.22 13.27
C TRP A 426 -59.67 -25.12 12.57
N SER A 427 -60.14 -26.35 12.30
CA SER A 427 -59.72 -27.17 11.17
C SER A 427 -60.45 -26.78 9.88
N ASN A 428 -59.81 -27.10 8.75
CA ASN A 428 -60.28 -27.13 7.36
C ASN A 428 -60.22 -25.82 6.55
N ASN A 429 -59.16 -25.68 5.75
CA ASN A 429 -59.37 -25.62 4.31
C ASN A 429 -58.19 -26.22 3.52
N THR A 430 -58.52 -27.15 2.65
CA THR A 430 -57.68 -27.85 1.67
C THR A 430 -57.29 -26.93 0.51
N TYR A 431 -56.02 -26.95 0.07
CA TYR A 431 -55.66 -26.55 -1.30
C TYR A 431 -54.50 -27.41 -1.85
N VAL A 432 -54.77 -27.99 -3.01
CA VAL A 432 -53.89 -28.81 -3.86
C VAL A 432 -53.00 -27.90 -4.73
N PRO A 433 -51.74 -28.26 -5.06
CA PRO A 433 -50.84 -27.38 -5.81
C PRO A 433 -51.05 -27.47 -7.33
N LEU A 434 -51.11 -26.32 -7.99
CA LEU A 434 -51.12 -26.19 -9.45
C LEU A 434 -49.68 -26.12 -9.99
N ALA A 435 -49.31 -27.14 -10.75
CA ALA A 435 -48.11 -27.18 -11.56
C ALA A 435 -48.14 -26.14 -12.69
N LYS A 436 -47.01 -25.48 -12.96
CA LYS A 436 -46.73 -24.81 -14.23
C LYS A 436 -45.52 -25.48 -14.89
N THR A 437 -45.77 -25.97 -16.10
CA THR A 437 -44.80 -26.53 -17.04
C THR A 437 -43.88 -25.45 -17.64
N PRO A 438 -42.68 -25.84 -18.13
CA PRO A 438 -41.76 -24.95 -18.82
C PRO A 438 -42.06 -24.91 -20.33
N VAL A 439 -41.83 -23.76 -20.98
CA VAL A 439 -41.99 -23.60 -22.43
C VAL A 439 -40.70 -23.05 -23.06
N ARG A 440 -40.08 -23.94 -23.86
CA ARG A 440 -39.42 -23.75 -25.19
C ARG A 440 -38.19 -22.83 -25.32
N ALA A 441 -37.25 -23.01 -26.26
CA ALA A 441 -37.23 -23.76 -27.52
C ALA A 441 -35.79 -24.14 -27.92
N THR A 442 -35.71 -25.26 -28.64
CA THR A 442 -34.70 -25.72 -29.63
C THR A 442 -34.50 -24.72 -30.78
N GLY A 443 -33.28 -24.41 -31.22
CA GLY A 443 -32.51 -25.08 -32.30
C GLY A 443 -32.17 -24.06 -33.42
N PRO A 444 -31.60 -24.41 -34.60
CA PRO A 444 -30.66 -25.48 -34.96
C PRO A 444 -29.46 -24.99 -35.83
N LEU A 445 -28.37 -25.80 -35.90
CA LEU A 445 -27.69 -26.33 -37.10
C LEU A 445 -26.31 -26.89 -36.73
#